data_AF-A0A8E2DRQ2-F1
#
_entry.id   AF-A0A8E2DRQ2-F1
#
_cell.length_a   1.000
_cell.length_b   1.000
_cell.length_c   1.000
_cell.angle_alpha   90.00
_cell.angle_beta   90.00
_cell.angle_gamma   90.00
#
_symmetry.space_group_name_H-M   'P 1'
#
loop_
_entity.id
_entity.type
_entity.pdbx_description
1 polymer ?
#
loop_
_entity_poly.entity_id
_entity_poly.type
_entity_poly.pdbx_seq_one_letter_code
_entity_poly.pdbx_strand_id
1 'polypeptide(L)'
;MYHPPTPVSDDIPVFALSFLPDPPPVVLSSTVIGWLPAATPEASEEAGLNDFVENGAFRELLHEAVQSGLRDDVDDIQRNGAMQTQQGWMHIHDGRNVPALGRIGDPDDIIASVRVEDGKILAETYQPMPSYRLCTSDGVLQLTEGLAQRLKEILEARAAEEGRRQ
;
A
#
# COMPACT_ATOMS: atom_id res chain seq x y z
N MET A 1 -18.84 -7.61 0.34
CA MET A 1 -19.75 -6.47 0.08
C MET A 1 -20.35 -6.07 1.43
N TYR A 2 -20.39 -4.78 1.71
CA TYR A 2 -20.97 -4.24 2.93
C TYR A 2 -22.16 -3.35 2.60
N HIS A 3 -23.22 -3.46 3.41
CA HIS A 3 -24.44 -2.68 3.24
C HIS A 3 -24.35 -1.33 3.97
N PRO A 4 -25.00 -0.28 3.45
CA PRO A 4 -25.07 1.01 4.11
C PRO A 4 -25.73 0.93 5.51
N PRO A 5 -25.41 1.86 6.43
CA PRO A 5 -24.43 2.94 6.25
C PRO A 5 -22.99 2.41 6.37
N THR A 6 -22.11 2.90 5.49
CA THR A 6 -20.67 2.62 5.52
C THR A 6 -19.92 3.95 5.57
N PRO A 7 -18.63 3.96 5.95
CA PRO A 7 -17.81 5.18 5.98
C PRO A 7 -17.68 5.89 4.63
N VAL A 8 -18.03 5.19 3.54
CA VAL A 8 -17.85 5.63 2.15
C VAL A 8 -19.18 5.96 1.49
N SER A 9 -20.28 5.37 1.95
CA SER A 9 -21.63 5.65 1.44
C SER A 9 -22.71 5.35 2.47
N ASP A 10 -23.63 6.29 2.62
CA ASP A 10 -24.81 6.18 3.49
C ASP A 10 -25.95 5.40 2.85
N ASP A 11 -25.95 5.25 1.52
CA ASP A 11 -27.10 4.75 0.75
C ASP A 11 -26.76 3.61 -0.21
N ILE A 12 -25.48 3.45 -0.60
CA ILE A 12 -25.04 2.50 -1.63
C ILE A 12 -24.12 1.45 -0.99
N PRO A 13 -24.31 0.14 -1.27
CA PRO A 13 -23.38 -0.89 -0.85
C PRO A 13 -21.97 -0.66 -1.43
N VAL A 14 -20.95 -1.13 -0.72
CA VAL A 14 -19.55 -1.00 -1.15
C VAL A 14 -18.84 -2.35 -1.20
N PHE A 15 -17.91 -2.48 -2.13
CA PHE A 15 -16.89 -3.51 -2.13
C PHE A 15 -15.67 -3.00 -1.36
N ALA A 16 -15.12 -3.82 -0.47
CA ALA A 16 -13.87 -3.55 0.21
C ALA A 16 -12.78 -4.43 -0.41
N LEU A 17 -11.65 -3.82 -0.75
CA LEU A 17 -10.50 -4.51 -1.32
C LEU A 17 -9.49 -4.85 -0.22
N SER A 18 -8.97 -6.08 -0.21
CA SER A 18 -8.02 -6.57 0.80
C SER A 18 -7.03 -7.53 0.15
N PHE A 19 -5.81 -7.59 0.69
CA PHE A 19 -4.82 -8.61 0.34
C PHE A 19 -5.02 -9.93 1.09
N LEU A 20 -5.80 -9.93 2.17
CA LEU A 20 -6.08 -11.13 2.95
C LEU A 20 -7.17 -11.98 2.26
N PRO A 21 -7.05 -13.32 2.31
CA PRO A 21 -8.03 -14.22 1.70
C PRO A 21 -9.37 -14.23 2.45
N ASP A 22 -9.32 -13.97 3.75
CA ASP A 22 -10.49 -13.90 4.61
C ASP A 22 -11.06 -12.47 4.66
N PRO A 23 -12.40 -12.33 4.73
CA PRO A 23 -13.02 -11.03 4.83
C PRO A 23 -12.57 -10.33 6.12
N PRO A 24 -12.32 -9.00 6.07
CA PRO A 24 -11.92 -8.26 7.25
C PRO A 24 -13.03 -8.29 8.31
N PRO A 25 -12.67 -8.30 9.60
CA PRO A 25 -13.61 -8.54 10.67
C PRO A 25 -14.62 -7.38 10.83
N VAL A 26 -14.26 -6.17 10.39
CA VAL A 26 -15.15 -4.99 10.30
C VAL A 26 -14.90 -4.21 9.01
N VAL A 27 -15.90 -3.45 8.54
CA VAL A 27 -15.81 -2.60 7.33
C VAL A 27 -14.66 -1.61 7.40
N LEU A 28 -14.43 -1.05 8.58
CA LEU A 28 -13.41 -0.05 8.90
C LEU A 28 -12.05 -0.67 9.26
N SER A 29 -11.85 -1.95 8.99
CA SER A 29 -10.61 -2.63 9.32
C SER A 29 -9.43 -1.91 8.66
N SER A 30 -8.35 -1.76 9.41
CA SER A 30 -7.12 -1.18 8.87
C SER A 30 -6.47 -2.06 7.78
N THR A 31 -6.92 -3.31 7.62
CA THR A 31 -6.43 -4.21 6.56
C THR A 31 -7.14 -4.03 5.21
N VAL A 32 -8.18 -3.20 5.14
CA VAL A 32 -8.86 -2.86 3.89
C VAL A 32 -8.04 -1.82 3.13
N ILE A 33 -7.63 -2.10 1.90
CA ILE A 33 -6.88 -1.16 1.04
C ILE A 33 -7.71 0.08 0.72
N GLY A 34 -8.99 -0.13 0.42
CA GLY A 34 -9.97 0.90 0.11
C GLY A 34 -11.29 0.31 -0.33
N TRP A 35 -12.21 1.18 -0.76
CA TRP A 35 -13.57 0.82 -1.11
C TRP A 35 -13.97 1.32 -2.49
N LEU A 36 -14.86 0.58 -3.13
CA LEU A 36 -15.50 0.93 -4.40
C LEU A 36 -17.02 0.82 -4.26
N PRO A 37 -17.81 1.80 -4.72
CA PRO A 37 -19.26 1.69 -4.69
C PRO A 37 -19.75 0.57 -5.61
N ALA A 38 -20.78 -0.16 -5.19
CA ALA A 38 -21.36 -1.24 -5.97
C ALA A 38 -22.30 -0.76 -7.10
N ALA A 39 -22.66 0.52 -7.08
CA ALA A 39 -23.42 1.21 -8.12
C ALA A 39 -23.01 2.68 -8.17
N THR A 40 -23.01 3.28 -9.35
CA THR A 40 -22.84 4.72 -9.51
C THR A 40 -24.23 5.40 -9.58
N PRO A 41 -24.33 6.72 -9.35
CA PRO A 41 -25.60 7.46 -9.50
C PRO A 41 -26.18 7.36 -10.91
N GLU A 42 -25.33 7.18 -11.90
CA GLU A 42 -25.70 6.93 -13.29
C GLU A 42 -25.80 5.41 -13.50
N ALA A 43 -27.00 4.85 -13.37
CA ALA A 43 -27.26 3.40 -13.33
C ALA A 43 -26.74 2.55 -14.54
N SER A 44 -26.14 3.17 -15.55
CA SER A 44 -25.49 2.53 -16.69
C SER A 44 -23.96 2.47 -16.62
N GLU A 45 -23.32 3.12 -15.65
CA GLU A 45 -21.86 3.13 -15.49
C GLU A 45 -21.40 2.25 -14.33
N GLU A 46 -20.44 1.36 -14.59
CA GLU A 46 -19.74 0.60 -13.56
C GLU A 46 -18.77 1.53 -12.81
N ALA A 47 -18.62 1.32 -11.51
CA ALA A 47 -17.69 2.11 -10.70
C ALA A 47 -16.25 1.94 -11.20
N GLY A 48 -15.56 3.06 -11.37
CA GLY A 48 -14.20 3.12 -11.92
C GLY A 48 -13.16 3.58 -10.90
N LEU A 49 -11.94 3.82 -11.39
CA LEU A 49 -10.82 4.27 -10.55
C LEU A 49 -11.10 5.57 -9.78
N ASN A 50 -11.90 6.48 -10.36
CA ASN A 50 -12.25 7.76 -9.74
C ASN A 50 -13.20 7.60 -8.55
N ASP A 51 -13.88 6.46 -8.45
CA ASP A 51 -14.79 6.15 -7.35
C ASP A 51 -14.10 5.39 -6.21
N PHE A 52 -12.81 5.05 -6.38
CA PHE A 52 -12.04 4.34 -5.36
C PHE A 52 -11.67 5.28 -4.21
N VAL A 53 -12.09 4.91 -3.00
CA VAL A 53 -11.76 5.64 -1.77
C VAL A 53 -10.71 4.88 -0.99
N GLU A 54 -9.52 5.46 -0.87
CA GLU A 54 -8.41 4.87 -0.14
C GLU A 54 -8.63 4.84 1.38
N ASN A 55 -8.14 3.78 2.02
CA ASN A 55 -8.12 3.70 3.48
C ASN A 55 -6.81 4.26 4.05
N GLY A 56 -6.89 5.40 4.73
CA GLY A 56 -5.74 5.99 5.42
C GLY A 56 -5.09 5.06 6.44
N ALA A 57 -5.88 4.23 7.14
CA ALA A 57 -5.35 3.29 8.13
C ALA A 57 -4.54 2.15 7.48
N PHE A 58 -4.91 1.73 6.27
CA PHE A 58 -4.09 0.77 5.51
C PHE A 58 -2.79 1.40 5.04
N ARG A 59 -2.83 2.66 4.61
CA ARG A 59 -1.62 3.40 4.21
C ARG A 59 -0.61 3.49 5.36
N GLU A 60 -1.06 3.65 6.59
CA GLU A 60 -0.19 3.59 7.78
C GLU A 60 0.49 2.22 7.92
N LEU A 61 -0.26 1.11 7.78
CA LEU A 61 0.29 -0.25 7.81
C LEU A 61 1.26 -0.51 6.66
N LEU A 62 0.99 0.03 5.47
CA LEU A 62 1.89 -0.05 4.33
C LEU A 62 3.24 0.60 4.68
N HIS A 63 3.23 1.82 5.21
CA HIS A 63 4.46 2.51 5.56
C HIS A 63 5.21 1.82 6.71
N GLU A 64 4.49 1.28 7.70
CA GLU A 64 5.07 0.43 8.76
C GLU A 64 5.75 -0.81 8.18
N ALA A 65 5.09 -1.50 7.25
CA ALA A 65 5.60 -2.71 6.61
C ALA A 65 6.84 -2.44 5.78
N VAL A 66 6.81 -1.40 4.95
CA VAL A 66 7.97 -1.04 4.13
C VAL A 66 9.12 -0.60 5.02
N GLN A 67 8.91 0.32 5.97
CA GLN A 67 9.98 0.81 6.83
C GLN A 67 10.60 -0.32 7.67
N SER A 68 9.79 -1.19 8.27
CA SER A 68 10.29 -2.33 9.06
C SER A 68 10.97 -3.38 8.17
N GLY A 69 10.47 -3.64 6.96
CA GLY A 69 11.12 -4.53 6.00
C GLY A 69 12.49 -4.03 5.56
N LEU A 70 12.64 -2.73 5.32
CA LEU A 70 13.94 -2.12 5.00
C LEU A 70 14.92 -2.16 6.18
N ARG A 71 14.43 -1.93 7.40
CA ARG A 71 15.23 -2.00 8.65
C ARG A 71 15.79 -3.40 8.88
N ASP A 72 14.95 -4.41 8.65
CA ASP A 72 15.29 -5.81 8.88
C ASP A 72 15.96 -6.48 7.67
N ASP A 73 16.19 -5.71 6.60
CA ASP A 73 16.88 -6.14 5.37
C ASP A 73 16.26 -7.40 4.72
N VAL A 74 14.93 -7.49 4.73
CA VAL A 74 14.18 -8.68 4.27
C VAL A 74 14.02 -8.77 2.74
N ASP A 75 14.46 -7.76 1.99
CA ASP A 75 14.22 -7.65 0.56
C ASP A 75 15.51 -7.45 -0.24
N ASP A 76 15.86 -8.47 -1.04
CA ASP A 76 17.09 -8.48 -1.83
C ASP A 76 17.12 -7.38 -2.90
N ILE A 77 15.97 -6.98 -3.45
CA ILE A 77 15.92 -5.92 -4.48
C ILE A 77 16.30 -4.59 -3.84
N GLN A 78 15.75 -4.27 -2.67
CA GLN A 78 16.08 -3.04 -1.95
C GLN A 78 17.55 -3.04 -1.49
N ARG A 79 18.04 -4.17 -0.99
CA ARG A 79 19.45 -4.33 -0.60
C ARG A 79 20.39 -4.08 -1.78
N ASN A 80 20.12 -4.69 -2.93
CA ASN A 80 20.92 -4.50 -4.14
C ASN A 80 20.82 -3.07 -4.67
N GLY A 81 19.66 -2.43 -4.59
CA GLY A 81 19.48 -1.02 -4.94
C GLY A 81 20.34 -0.08 -4.08
N ALA A 82 20.42 -0.34 -2.77
CA ALA A 82 21.27 0.41 -1.87
C ALA A 82 22.76 0.18 -2.17
N MET A 83 23.17 -1.06 -2.42
CA MET A 83 24.53 -1.38 -2.85
C MET A 83 24.91 -0.68 -4.16
N GLN A 84 23.99 -0.47 -5.09
CA GLN A 84 24.28 0.28 -6.31
C GLN A 84 24.34 1.79 -6.05
N THR A 85 23.47 2.30 -5.18
CA THR A 85 23.40 3.73 -4.84
C THR A 85 24.64 4.20 -4.08
N GLN A 86 25.20 3.36 -3.20
CA GLN A 86 26.34 3.63 -2.30
C GLN A 86 26.12 4.77 -1.30
N GLN A 87 25.76 5.97 -1.76
CA GLN A 87 25.57 7.18 -0.97
C GLN A 87 24.43 8.02 -1.56
N GLY A 88 23.57 8.60 -0.72
CA GLY A 88 22.55 9.57 -1.13
C GLY A 88 21.12 9.16 -0.77
N TRP A 89 20.16 9.50 -1.63
CA TRP A 89 18.75 9.14 -1.45
C TRP A 89 18.35 8.07 -2.47
N MET A 90 17.56 7.10 -2.03
CA MET A 90 16.99 6.03 -2.83
C MET A 90 15.47 6.04 -2.71
N HIS A 91 14.79 5.82 -3.82
CA HIS A 91 13.33 5.72 -3.87
C HIS A 91 12.89 4.26 -3.79
N ILE A 92 11.86 4.01 -2.99
CA ILE A 92 11.16 2.72 -2.94
C ILE A 92 10.00 2.81 -3.91
N HIS A 93 10.07 2.03 -4.98
CA HIS A 93 9.08 2.05 -6.05
C HIS A 93 7.99 1.00 -5.83
N ASP A 94 6.79 1.35 -6.27
CA ASP A 94 5.72 0.41 -6.53
C ASP A 94 6.08 -0.46 -7.76
N GLY A 95 5.80 -1.76 -7.66
CA GLY A 95 6.07 -2.74 -8.71
C GLY A 95 5.19 -2.61 -9.95
N ARG A 96 4.10 -1.83 -9.90
CA ARG A 96 3.20 -1.61 -11.04
C ARG A 96 3.89 -0.98 -12.25
N ASN A 97 4.77 0.00 -12.00
CA ASN A 97 5.38 0.85 -13.02
C ASN A 97 6.84 1.13 -12.65
N VAL A 98 7.66 0.08 -12.73
CA VAL A 98 9.08 0.18 -12.41
C VAL A 98 9.79 1.06 -13.46
N PRO A 99 10.48 2.15 -13.06
CA PRO A 99 11.13 3.04 -14.01
C PRO A 99 12.30 2.35 -14.73
N ALA A 100 12.61 2.84 -15.93
CA ALA A 100 13.83 2.44 -16.62
C ALA A 100 15.08 2.76 -15.77
N LEU A 101 16.12 1.94 -15.90
CA LEU A 101 17.35 2.08 -15.11
C LEU A 101 17.92 3.51 -15.19
N GLY A 102 18.15 4.12 -14.02
CA GLY A 102 18.67 5.48 -13.90
C GLY A 102 17.65 6.59 -14.12
N ARG A 103 16.36 6.27 -14.30
CA ARG A 103 15.25 7.23 -14.28
C ARG A 103 14.56 7.24 -12.93
N ILE A 104 14.00 8.38 -12.57
CA ILE A 104 13.05 8.50 -11.46
C ILE A 104 11.67 8.17 -12.03
N GLY A 105 10.94 7.27 -11.38
CA GLY A 105 9.57 6.91 -11.74
C GLY A 105 8.57 8.02 -11.45
N ASP A 106 7.32 7.80 -11.82
CA ASP A 106 6.27 8.77 -11.58
C ASP A 106 6.01 8.95 -10.07
N PRO A 107 5.78 10.19 -9.58
CA PRO A 107 5.65 10.45 -8.15
C PRO A 107 4.49 9.74 -7.44
N ASP A 108 3.49 9.28 -8.19
CA ASP A 108 2.37 8.47 -7.70
C ASP A 108 2.69 6.98 -7.55
N ASP A 109 3.82 6.52 -8.10
CA ASP A 109 4.38 5.17 -7.99
C ASP A 109 5.64 5.08 -7.11
N ILE A 110 6.06 6.19 -6.50
CA ILE A 110 7.10 6.20 -5.46
C ILE A 110 6.40 6.06 -4.12
N ILE A 111 6.64 4.97 -3.39
CA ILE A 111 6.04 4.75 -2.06
C ILE A 111 6.69 5.67 -1.02
N ALA A 112 8.01 5.73 -1.04
CA ALA A 112 8.81 6.47 -0.07
C ALA A 112 10.23 6.72 -0.55
N SER A 113 10.96 7.56 0.18
CA SER A 113 12.40 7.76 0.01
C SER A 113 13.15 7.44 1.30
N VAL A 114 14.36 6.93 1.17
CA VAL A 114 15.28 6.61 2.27
C VAL A 114 16.69 7.06 1.92
N ARG A 115 17.48 7.41 2.93
CA ARG A 115 18.90 7.68 2.79
C ARG A 115 19.68 6.37 2.74
N VAL A 116 20.71 6.35 1.90
CA VAL A 116 21.68 5.26 1.77
C VAL A 116 23.06 5.81 2.13
N GLU A 117 23.79 5.04 2.93
CA GLU A 117 25.19 5.30 3.29
C GLU A 117 25.99 4.00 3.26
N ASP A 118 27.15 4.02 2.61
CA ASP A 118 28.03 2.87 2.41
C ASP A 118 27.30 1.63 1.88
N GLY A 119 26.36 1.85 0.97
CA GLY A 119 25.54 0.81 0.36
C GLY A 119 24.48 0.21 1.29
N LYS A 120 24.21 0.83 2.44
CA LYS A 120 23.22 0.38 3.42
C LYS A 120 22.07 1.38 3.56
N ILE A 121 20.87 0.86 3.73
CA ILE A 121 19.66 1.65 3.91
C ILE A 121 19.57 2.14 5.36
N LEU A 122 19.35 3.43 5.55
CA LEU A 122 19.04 4.02 6.85
C LEU A 122 17.53 4.13 7.01
N ALA A 123 16.88 3.05 7.46
CA ALA A 123 15.42 2.97 7.56
C ALA A 123 14.77 4.05 8.46
N GLU A 124 15.52 4.65 9.41
CA GLU A 124 15.02 5.79 10.21
C GLU A 124 14.76 7.05 9.40
N THR A 125 15.37 7.16 8.21
CA THR A 125 15.21 8.32 7.32
C THR A 125 14.02 8.18 6.38
N TYR A 126 13.18 7.15 6.59
CA TYR A 126 12.00 6.87 5.78
C TYR A 126 11.07 8.07 5.70
N GLN A 127 10.80 8.50 4.47
CA GLN A 127 9.88 9.58 4.15
C GLN A 127 8.82 9.08 3.17
N PRO A 128 7.57 8.90 3.63
CA PRO A 128 6.44 8.63 2.74
C PRO A 128 6.35 9.66 1.63
N MET A 129 6.05 9.21 0.41
CA MET A 129 5.79 10.12 -0.70
C MET A 129 4.34 10.65 -0.63
N PRO A 130 4.13 11.97 -0.52
CA PRO A 130 2.78 12.53 -0.37
C PRO A 130 1.87 12.29 -1.59
N SER A 131 2.45 12.16 -2.79
CA SER A 131 1.72 11.95 -4.04
C SER A 131 1.38 10.48 -4.34
N TYR A 132 1.92 9.53 -3.57
CA TYR A 132 1.73 8.10 -3.80
C TYR A 132 0.24 7.72 -3.77
N ARG A 133 -0.19 6.85 -4.70
CA ARG A 133 -1.57 6.33 -4.78
C ARG A 133 -1.60 4.81 -4.69
N LEU A 134 -2.49 4.26 -3.86
CA LEU A 134 -2.67 2.82 -3.67
C LEU A 134 -3.25 2.13 -4.91
N CYS A 135 -3.99 2.87 -5.73
CA CYS A 135 -4.57 2.39 -6.98
C CYS A 135 -4.40 3.46 -8.06
N THR A 136 -3.93 3.05 -9.23
CA THR A 136 -3.77 3.88 -10.44
C THR A 136 -4.36 3.17 -11.65
N SER A 137 -4.23 3.74 -12.84
CA SER A 137 -4.57 3.06 -14.10
C SER A 137 -3.77 1.78 -14.31
N ASP A 138 -2.60 1.66 -13.69
CA ASP A 138 -1.71 0.50 -13.78
C ASP A 138 -2.05 -0.57 -12.73
N GLY A 139 -3.08 -0.33 -11.92
CA GLY A 139 -3.67 -1.29 -10.99
C GLY A 139 -3.42 -0.96 -9.53
N VAL A 140 -3.64 -1.97 -8.68
CA VAL A 140 -3.42 -1.88 -7.23
C VAL A 140 -1.93 -2.03 -6.90
N LEU A 141 -1.50 -1.38 -5.82
CA LEU A 141 -0.16 -1.49 -5.23
C LEU A 141 0.47 -2.87 -5.43
N GLN A 142 1.72 -2.89 -5.91
CA GLN A 142 2.55 -4.09 -5.96
C GLN A 142 3.87 -3.84 -5.21
N LEU A 143 4.25 -4.79 -4.36
CA LEU A 143 5.52 -4.75 -3.64
C LEU A 143 6.46 -5.85 -4.15
N THR A 144 7.75 -5.63 -3.95
CA THR A 144 8.76 -6.69 -4.08
C THR A 144 8.50 -7.80 -3.06
N GLU A 145 8.92 -9.02 -3.36
CA GLU A 145 8.52 -10.23 -2.60
C GLU A 145 8.76 -10.11 -1.08
N GLY A 146 9.93 -9.61 -0.66
CA GLY A 146 10.26 -9.46 0.75
C GLY A 146 9.36 -8.44 1.46
N LEU A 147 9.11 -7.30 0.82
CA LEU A 147 8.21 -6.27 1.35
C LEU A 147 6.74 -6.71 1.32
N ALA A 148 6.30 -7.43 0.29
CA ALA A 148 4.96 -7.99 0.18
C ALA A 148 4.69 -9.00 1.30
N GLN A 149 5.65 -9.88 1.58
CA GLN A 149 5.56 -10.85 2.65
C GLN A 149 5.50 -10.15 4.03
N ARG A 150 6.34 -9.13 4.26
CA ARG A 150 6.30 -8.31 5.48
C ARG A 150 4.95 -7.61 5.67
N LEU A 151 4.40 -7.03 4.61
CA LEU A 151 3.08 -6.40 4.65
C LEU A 151 2.01 -7.42 5.03
N LYS A 152 2.01 -8.59 4.39
CA LYS A 152 1.05 -9.66 4.68
C LYS A 152 1.08 -10.08 6.15
N GLU A 153 2.26 -10.28 6.72
CA GLU A 153 2.42 -10.63 8.14
C GLU A 153 1.79 -9.59 9.09
N ILE A 154 2.02 -8.30 8.80
CA ILE A 154 1.44 -7.20 9.58
C ILE A 154 -0.08 -7.17 9.43
N LEU A 155 -0.61 -7.37 8.23
CA LEU A 155 -2.05 -7.41 7.98
C LEU A 155 -2.72 -8.59 8.71
N GLU A 156 -2.13 -9.78 8.67
CA GLU A 156 -2.65 -10.96 9.38
C GLU A 156 -2.66 -10.74 10.90
N ALA A 157 -1.57 -10.19 11.45
CA ALA A 157 -1.48 -9.86 12.87
C ALA A 157 -2.54 -8.82 13.29
N ARG A 158 -2.74 -7.78 12.46
CA ARG A 158 -3.73 -6.73 12.70
C ARG A 158 -5.16 -7.26 12.61
N ALA A 159 -5.48 -8.09 11.62
CA ALA A 159 -6.79 -8.73 11.50
C ALA A 159 -7.11 -9.59 12.73
N ALA A 160 -6.13 -10.38 13.21
CA ALA A 160 -6.29 -11.21 14.41
C ALA A 160 -6.46 -10.38 15.69
N GLU A 161 -5.86 -9.19 15.77
CA GLU A 161 -6.06 -8.25 16.87
C GLU A 161 -7.46 -7.62 16.84
N GLU A 162 -7.88 -7.10 15.69
CA GLU A 162 -9.19 -6.49 15.51
C GLU A 162 -10.35 -7.47 15.74
N GLY A 163 -10.17 -8.75 15.36
CA GLY A 163 -11.15 -9.80 15.63
C GLY A 163 -11.28 -10.19 17.10
N ARG A 164 -10.23 -10.01 17.91
CA ARG A 164 -10.25 -10.28 19.37
C ARG A 164 -10.89 -9.16 20.19
N ARG A 165 -10.97 -7.96 19.62
CA ARG A 165 -11.52 -6.75 20.30
C ARG A 165 -13.04 -6.61 20.11
N GLN A 166 -13.64 -7.47 19.30
CA GLN A 166 -15.09 -7.58 19.10
C GLN A 166 -15.69 -8.64 20.01
#